data_AF-A0A3B0YQU2-F1
#
_entry.id   AF-A0A3B0YQU2-F1
#
_cell.length_a   1.000
_cell.length_b   1.000
_cell.length_c   1.000
_cell.angle_alpha   90.00
_cell.angle_beta   90.00
_cell.angle_gamma   90.00
#
_symmetry.space_group_name_H-M   'P 1'
#
loop_
_entity.id
_entity.type
_entity.pdbx_description
1 polymer ?
#
loop_
_entity_poly.entity_id
_entity_poly.type
_entity_poly.pdbx_seq_one_letter_code
_entity_poly.pdbx_strand_id
1 'polypeptide(L)'
;MADVHSTGGVRPAKTLSYEDRYTSYPAARYFIGEPERPAYGRTVSESARQLAMNVRLLRVAHGWSQETLALNAGLDRTFVGAIERAERNITLASAEKIANAFGMTVADLLTPGDISKR
;
A
#
# COMPACT_ATOMS: atom_id res chain seq x y z
N MET A 1 -9.38 -32.77 31.76
CA MET A 1 -8.59 -31.84 32.60
C MET A 1 -7.12 -32.22 32.40
N ALA A 2 -6.23 -31.46 31.76
CA ALA A 2 -6.26 -30.14 31.11
C ALA A 2 -5.22 -30.14 29.95
N ASP A 3 -5.44 -29.25 28.99
CA ASP A 3 -4.74 -29.13 27.70
C ASP A 3 -3.25 -28.72 27.77
N VAL A 4 -2.48 -29.18 26.77
CA VAL A 4 -1.07 -28.82 26.54
C VAL A 4 -1.01 -27.71 25.50
N HIS A 5 -0.69 -26.48 25.91
CA HIS A 5 -0.28 -25.39 25.01
C HIS A 5 1.17 -24.99 25.29
N SER A 6 2.05 -25.23 24.32
CA SER A 6 3.45 -24.78 24.29
C SER A 6 3.53 -23.38 23.66
N THR A 7 4.10 -22.41 24.39
CA THR A 7 4.21 -21.01 24.01
C THR A 7 5.47 -20.73 23.19
N GLY A 8 5.30 -20.09 22.03
CA GLY A 8 6.39 -19.55 21.21
C GLY A 8 7.00 -18.28 21.81
N GLY A 9 8.34 -18.22 21.86
CA GLY A 9 9.10 -17.08 22.36
C GLY A 9 9.06 -15.87 21.42
N VAL A 10 8.71 -14.71 21.99
CA VAL A 10 8.76 -13.39 21.33
C VAL A 10 10.20 -12.85 21.39
N ARG A 11 10.76 -12.40 20.26
CA ARG A 11 12.04 -11.65 20.23
C ARG A 11 11.77 -10.15 20.42
N PRO A 12 12.58 -9.40 21.20
CA PRO A 12 12.33 -7.99 21.48
C PRO A 12 12.74 -7.09 20.31
N ALA A 13 11.91 -6.07 20.02
CA ALA A 13 12.17 -5.05 19.02
C ALA A 13 13.29 -4.10 19.51
N LYS A 14 14.30 -3.85 18.67
CA LYS A 14 15.33 -2.83 18.94
C LYS A 14 14.74 -1.43 18.74
N THR A 15 14.78 -0.64 19.80
CA THR A 15 14.43 0.79 19.82
C THR A 15 15.46 1.58 19.01
N LEU A 16 15.02 2.21 17.92
CA LEU A 16 15.72 3.32 17.26
C LEU A 16 14.99 4.61 17.64
N SER A 17 15.76 5.63 18.01
CA SER A 17 15.31 6.92 18.54
C SER A 17 14.29 7.63 17.64
N TYR A 18 13.32 8.29 18.28
CA TYR A 18 12.13 8.92 17.72
C TYR A 18 12.41 10.20 16.92
N GLU A 19 13.56 10.84 17.16
CA GLU A 19 13.85 12.21 16.68
C GLU A 19 14.49 12.27 15.27
N ASP A 20 14.99 11.16 14.72
CA ASP A 20 15.84 11.19 13.51
C ASP A 20 15.07 11.13 12.17
N ARG A 21 13.73 11.07 12.16
CA ARG A 21 12.95 10.83 10.92
C ARG A 21 11.95 11.92 10.53
N TYR A 22 11.97 13.06 11.21
CA TYR A 22 10.95 14.10 11.03
C TYR A 22 11.52 15.43 10.60
N THR A 23 12.09 15.51 9.41
CA THR A 23 12.28 16.80 8.75
C THR A 23 11.62 16.79 7.39
N SER A 24 10.42 17.40 7.35
CA SER A 24 9.61 17.77 6.19
C SER A 24 8.70 16.72 5.53
N TYR A 25 7.75 16.15 6.29
CA TYR A 25 6.49 15.66 5.70
C TYR A 25 5.30 16.02 6.60
N PRO A 26 4.27 16.76 6.12
CA PRO A 26 3.04 17.00 6.86
C PRO A 26 2.08 15.79 6.76
N ALA A 27 2.61 14.56 6.77
CA ALA A 27 1.86 13.31 6.62
C ALA A 27 2.03 12.37 7.83
N ALA A 28 2.53 12.88 8.96
CA ALA A 28 2.83 12.13 10.18
C ALA A 28 1.61 11.53 10.92
N ARG A 29 0.39 11.63 10.39
CA ARG A 29 -0.83 11.15 11.07
C ARG A 29 -1.34 9.79 10.59
N TYR A 30 -0.79 9.22 9.52
CA TYR A 30 -1.14 7.87 9.08
C TYR A 30 0.08 6.98 9.16
N PHE A 31 0.06 6.06 10.13
CA PHE A 31 1.02 4.98 10.34
C PHE A 31 0.96 4.00 9.15
N ILE A 32 1.41 4.42 7.97
CA ILE A 32 1.47 3.57 6.78
C ILE A 32 2.88 2.96 6.77
N GLY A 33 3.02 1.82 7.44
CA GLY A 33 4.22 0.99 7.28
C GLY A 33 4.50 0.72 5.80
N GLU A 34 5.77 0.73 5.42
CA GLU A 34 6.22 0.36 4.08
C GLU A 34 5.53 -0.94 3.62
N PRO A 35 5.24 -1.11 2.32
CA PRO A 35 4.68 -2.36 1.83
C PRO A 35 5.58 -3.53 2.24
N GLU A 36 4.98 -4.57 2.85
CA GLU A 36 5.72 -5.76 3.27
C GLU A 36 6.47 -6.38 2.08
N ARG A 37 7.69 -6.88 2.35
CA ARG A 37 8.54 -7.51 1.32
C ARG A 37 7.85 -8.80 0.83
N PRO A 38 7.77 -9.05 -0.49
CA PRO A 38 7.15 -10.27 -0.99
C PRO A 38 7.93 -11.51 -0.54
N ALA A 39 7.20 -12.53 -0.09
CA ALA A 39 7.75 -13.85 0.16
C ALA A 39 8.11 -14.50 -1.20
N TYR A 40 9.41 -14.65 -1.47
CA TYR A 40 10.04 -15.44 -2.54
C TYR A 40 9.80 -15.03 -4.02
N GLY A 41 10.89 -14.67 -4.73
CA GLY A 41 11.08 -15.11 -6.12
C GLY A 41 10.85 -14.16 -7.30
N ARG A 42 10.45 -12.89 -7.11
CA ARG A 42 10.55 -11.88 -8.19
C ARG A 42 10.96 -10.52 -7.64
N THR A 43 11.96 -9.91 -8.27
CA THR A 43 12.26 -8.49 -8.11
C THR A 43 11.04 -7.71 -8.61
N VAL A 44 10.29 -7.12 -7.68
CA VAL A 44 9.20 -6.20 -8.00
C VAL A 44 9.84 -4.98 -8.65
N SER A 45 9.28 -4.50 -9.78
CA SER A 45 9.82 -3.30 -10.43
C SER A 45 9.58 -2.07 -9.55
N GLU A 46 10.48 -1.09 -9.62
CA GLU A 46 10.32 0.19 -8.91
C GLU A 46 8.99 0.86 -9.24
N SER A 47 8.54 0.78 -10.50
CA SER A 47 7.24 1.30 -10.93
C SER A 47 6.06 0.60 -10.24
N ALA A 48 6.14 -0.73 -10.03
CA ALA A 48 5.09 -1.45 -9.31
C ALA A 48 5.05 -1.08 -7.82
N ARG A 49 6.21 -0.85 -7.20
CA ARG A 49 6.28 -0.30 -5.83
C ARG A 49 5.67 1.10 -5.74
N GLN A 50 6.04 1.98 -6.66
CA GLN A 50 5.53 3.36 -6.69
C GLN A 50 4.00 3.38 -6.86
N LEU A 51 3.49 2.59 -7.79
CA LEU A 51 2.06 2.41 -7.99
C LEU A 51 1.38 1.92 -6.70
N ALA A 52 1.89 0.84 -6.10
CA ALA A 52 1.31 0.26 -4.88
C ALA A 52 1.22 1.29 -3.74
N MET A 53 2.27 2.10 -3.55
CA MET A 53 2.29 3.18 -2.57
C MET A 53 1.25 4.25 -2.89
N ASN A 54 1.18 4.73 -4.14
CA ASN A 54 0.24 5.77 -4.55
C ASN A 54 -1.22 5.31 -4.39
N VAL A 55 -1.53 4.09 -4.81
CA VAL A 55 -2.87 3.50 -4.65
C VAL A 55 -3.28 3.45 -3.18
N ARG A 56 -2.38 2.98 -2.31
CA ARG A 56 -2.64 2.90 -0.87
C ARG A 56 -2.82 4.29 -0.25
N LEU A 57 -1.98 5.25 -0.64
CA LEU A 57 -2.06 6.63 -0.15
C LEU A 57 -3.37 7.30 -0.55
N LEU A 58 -3.73 7.25 -1.83
CA LEU A 58 -4.99 7.77 -2.34
C LEU A 58 -6.17 7.11 -1.63
N ARG A 59 -6.19 5.77 -1.54
CA ARG A 59 -7.27 5.06 -0.86
C ARG A 59 -7.45 5.51 0.59
N VAL A 60 -6.37 5.65 1.35
CA VAL A 60 -6.41 6.12 2.75
C VAL A 60 -6.85 7.58 2.83
N ALA A 61 -6.36 8.45 1.95
CA ALA A 61 -6.75 9.86 1.89
C ALA A 61 -8.25 10.04 1.59
N HIS A 62 -8.83 9.18 0.76
CA HIS A 62 -10.26 9.14 0.48
C HIS A 62 -11.10 8.46 1.59
N GLY A 63 -10.47 7.91 2.64
CA GLY A 63 -11.16 7.16 3.70
C GLY A 63 -11.77 5.84 3.22
N TRP A 64 -11.27 5.28 2.10
CA TRP A 64 -11.83 4.08 1.50
C TRP A 64 -11.24 2.80 2.09
N SER A 65 -12.08 1.78 2.25
CA SER A 65 -11.60 0.41 2.46
C SER A 65 -11.08 -0.18 1.14
N GLN A 66 -10.33 -1.28 1.21
CA GLN A 66 -9.91 -2.01 0.00
C GLN A 66 -11.12 -2.50 -0.81
N GLU A 67 -12.22 -2.84 -0.14
CA GLU A 67 -13.47 -3.25 -0.78
C GLU A 67 -14.14 -2.08 -1.49
N THR A 68 -14.14 -0.89 -0.89
CA THR A 68 -14.66 0.33 -1.52
C THR A 68 -13.87 0.69 -2.79
N LEU A 69 -12.53 0.64 -2.74
CA LEU A 69 -11.71 0.86 -3.93
C LEU A 69 -11.98 -0.20 -5.01
N ALA A 70 -12.08 -1.47 -4.61
CA ALA A 70 -12.37 -2.56 -5.53
C ALA A 70 -13.71 -2.36 -6.25
N LEU A 71 -14.75 -1.96 -5.51
CA LEU A 71 -16.07 -1.64 -6.07
C LEU A 71 -15.98 -0.47 -7.06
N ASN A 72 -15.36 0.65 -6.66
CA ASN A 72 -15.22 1.83 -7.52
C ASN A 72 -14.41 1.56 -8.80
N ALA A 73 -13.41 0.68 -8.73
CA ALA A 73 -12.58 0.31 -9.87
C ALA A 73 -13.13 -0.87 -10.69
N GLY A 74 -14.20 -1.54 -10.26
CA GLY A 74 -14.69 -2.76 -10.90
C GLY A 74 -13.63 -3.89 -10.89
N LEU A 75 -13.00 -4.09 -9.74
CA LEU A 75 -11.95 -5.07 -9.47
C LEU A 75 -12.31 -5.97 -8.27
N ASP A 76 -11.59 -7.06 -8.12
CA ASP A 76 -11.71 -7.92 -6.94
C ASP A 76 -10.95 -7.33 -5.73
N ARG A 77 -11.54 -7.41 -4.53
CA ARG A 77 -10.94 -6.90 -3.29
C ARG A 77 -9.59 -7.54 -2.97
N THR A 78 -9.43 -8.85 -3.17
CA THR A 78 -8.16 -9.54 -2.94
C THR A 78 -7.10 -9.11 -3.95
N PHE A 79 -7.52 -8.81 -5.19
CA PHE A 79 -6.65 -8.25 -6.21
C PHE A 79 -6.17 -6.85 -5.81
N VAL A 80 -7.05 -5.96 -5.35
CA VAL A 80 -6.66 -4.64 -4.80
C VAL A 80 -5.64 -4.80 -3.66
N GLY A 81 -5.87 -5.72 -2.72
CA GLY A 81 -4.92 -6.00 -1.65
C GLY A 81 -3.54 -6.44 -2.16
N ALA A 82 -3.50 -7.30 -3.19
CA ALA A 82 -2.25 -7.75 -3.81
C ALA A 82 -1.51 -6.62 -4.56
N ILE A 83 -2.25 -5.65 -5.12
CA ILE A 83 -1.67 -4.44 -5.74
C ILE A 83 -1.00 -3.57 -4.68
N GLU A 84 -1.66 -3.30 -3.55
CA GLU A 84 -1.11 -2.45 -2.49
C GLU A 84 0.14 -3.04 -1.82
N ARG A 85 0.32 -4.36 -1.89
CA ARG A 85 1.53 -5.07 -1.43
C ARG A 85 2.56 -5.28 -2.53
N ALA A 86 2.29 -4.82 -3.75
CA ALA A 86 3.12 -5.00 -4.93
C ALA A 86 3.45 -6.49 -5.24
N GLU A 87 2.54 -7.41 -4.90
CA GLU A 87 2.70 -8.85 -5.10
C GLU A 87 2.39 -9.31 -6.54
N ARG A 88 1.79 -8.43 -7.34
CA ARG A 88 1.33 -8.72 -8.70
C ARG A 88 1.83 -7.68 -9.67
N ASN A 89 2.31 -8.15 -10.83
CA ASN A 89 2.46 -7.28 -11.99
C ASN A 89 1.06 -7.02 -12.56
N ILE A 90 0.60 -5.78 -12.52
CA ILE A 90 -0.70 -5.41 -13.06
C ILE A 90 -0.63 -5.10 -14.54
N THR A 91 -1.74 -5.27 -15.25
CA THR A 91 -1.87 -4.80 -16.63
C THR A 91 -2.17 -3.30 -16.66
N LEU A 92 -1.92 -2.65 -17.79
CA LEU A 92 -2.28 -1.25 -18.00
C LEU A 92 -3.80 -1.03 -17.85
N ALA A 93 -4.63 -1.94 -18.37
CA ALA A 93 -6.08 -1.88 -18.21
C ALA A 93 -6.54 -1.88 -16.74
N SER A 94 -5.87 -2.65 -15.87
CA SER A 94 -6.15 -2.60 -14.43
C SER A 94 -5.68 -1.30 -13.79
N ALA A 95 -4.56 -0.72 -14.26
CA ALA A 95 -4.10 0.58 -13.82
C ALA A 95 -5.10 1.68 -14.20
N GLU A 96 -5.63 1.65 -15.42
CA GLU A 96 -6.65 2.58 -15.91
C GLU A 96 -7.93 2.51 -15.07
N LYS A 97 -8.40 1.30 -14.73
CA LYS A 97 -9.55 1.13 -13.83
C LYS A 97 -9.36 1.81 -12.48
N ILE A 98 -8.17 1.66 -11.89
CA ILE A 98 -7.84 2.28 -10.59
C ILE A 98 -7.73 3.79 -10.74
N ALA A 99 -7.06 4.28 -11.79
CA ALA A 99 -6.94 5.71 -12.05
C ALA A 99 -8.33 6.36 -12.24
N ASN A 100 -9.20 5.71 -13.01
CA ASN A 100 -10.59 6.15 -13.22
C ASN A 100 -11.40 6.18 -11.92
N ALA A 101 -11.18 5.22 -11.00
CA ALA A 101 -11.83 5.22 -9.69
C ALA A 101 -11.48 6.47 -8.86
N PHE A 102 -10.29 7.05 -9.07
CA PHE A 102 -9.86 8.31 -8.45
C PHE A 102 -10.12 9.54 -9.34
N GLY A 103 -10.65 9.38 -10.55
CA GLY A 103 -10.84 10.48 -11.51
C GLY A 103 -9.52 11.04 -12.09
N MET A 104 -8.49 10.20 -12.20
CA MET A 104 -7.13 10.58 -12.61
C MET A 104 -6.67 9.79 -13.84
N THR A 105 -5.53 10.19 -14.43
CA THR A 105 -4.87 9.40 -15.47
C THR A 105 -3.91 8.36 -14.87
N VAL A 106 -3.53 7.35 -15.65
CA VAL A 106 -2.50 6.38 -15.21
C VAL A 106 -1.15 7.05 -14.95
N ALA A 107 -0.81 8.09 -15.70
CA ALA A 107 0.43 8.85 -15.50
C ALA A 107 0.43 9.54 -14.12
N ASP A 108 -0.70 10.14 -13.73
CA ASP A 108 -0.84 10.75 -12.39
C ASP A 108 -0.71 9.68 -11.30
N LEU A 109 -1.32 8.51 -11.51
CA LEU A 109 -1.27 7.38 -10.57
C LEU A 109 0.17 6.84 -10.36
N LEU A 110 1.07 7.03 -11.33
CA LEU A 110 2.47 6.58 -11.27
C LEU A 110 3.45 7.67 -10.79
N THR A 111 3.01 8.93 -10.67
CA THR A 111 3.88 10.04 -10.29
C THR A 111 4.13 10.05 -8.78
N PRO A 112 5.39 10.12 -8.30
CA PRO A 112 5.69 10.31 -6.88
C PRO A 112 5.10 11.63 -6.36
N GLY A 113 4.46 11.58 -5.18
CA GLY A 113 3.45 12.55 -4.75
C GLY A 113 3.79 14.05 -4.83
N ASP A 114 3.00 14.76 -5.65
CA ASP A 114 2.46 16.09 -5.37
C ASP A 114 0.94 16.03 -5.63
N ILE A 115 0.25 15.18 -4.87
CA ILE A 115 -1.21 14.94 -4.99
C ILE A 115 -2.03 16.12 -4.43
N SER A 116 -1.34 17.16 -3.95
CA SER A 116 -1.85 18.42 -3.43
C SER A 116 -2.30 19.41 -4.51
N LYS A 117 -2.01 19.13 -5.79
CA LYS A 117 -2.35 20.00 -6.92
C LYS A 117 -3.47 19.41 -7.77
N ARG A 118 -4.71 19.44 -7.27
CA ARG A 118 -5.94 19.61 -8.06
C ARG A 118 -7.17 19.66 -7.16
#